data_AF-A0A2V9ZG69-F1
#
_entry.id   AF-A0A2V9ZG69-F1
#
_cell.length_a   1.000
_cell.length_b   1.000
_cell.length_c   1.000
_cell.angle_alpha   90.00
_cell.angle_beta   90.00
_cell.angle_gamma   90.00
#
_symmetry.space_group_name_H-M   'P 1'
#
loop_
_entity.id
_entity.type
_entity.pdbx_description
1 polymer ?
#
loop_
_entity_poly.entity_id
_entity_poly.type
_entity_poly.pdbx_seq_one_letter_code
_entity_poly.pdbx_strand_id
1 'polypeptide(L)'
;MRKVVLLVLLALCLPIASWANSSNIVFSNTGGNITTGGTKIAPTLSLSNSSLTGFTGFNGVPITGNLGTVSFTTAGLISGSLGGGGTFAAGGSFTITGNGSNGVPNGSLFQGSFSGPVSWAGTFNPLGNHGKGNWTYVLTGTVSGTLNNGAQAGGGTMQFSFDVPNSKLFSKGVRLNGGVTTVTVPEPGTLGLLGTGLFALACMVRRKFSTSV
;
A
#
# COMPACT_ATOMS: atom_id res chain seq x y z
N MET A 1 -11.41 -42.66 23.68
CA MET A 1 -11.00 -42.61 22.25
C MET A 1 -11.57 -41.39 21.49
N ARG A 2 -12.87 -41.09 21.52
CA ARG A 2 -13.47 -39.94 20.79
C ARG A 2 -12.85 -38.55 21.06
N LYS A 3 -12.43 -38.26 22.31
CA LYS A 3 -11.81 -36.97 22.68
C LYS A 3 -10.39 -36.81 22.12
N VAL A 4 -9.64 -37.91 21.97
CA VAL A 4 -8.27 -37.92 21.42
C VAL A 4 -8.30 -37.67 19.91
N VAL A 5 -9.27 -38.24 19.19
CA VAL A 5 -9.47 -37.99 17.75
C VAL A 5 -9.81 -36.52 17.47
N LEU A 6 -10.63 -35.89 18.31
CA LEU A 6 -10.97 -34.47 18.21
C LEU A 6 -9.76 -33.56 18.47
N LEU A 7 -8.93 -33.89 19.46
CA LEU A 7 -7.70 -33.16 19.75
C LEU A 7 -6.65 -33.33 18.65
N VAL A 8 -6.53 -34.52 18.05
CA VAL A 8 -5.65 -34.78 16.91
C VAL A 8 -6.14 -34.00 15.67
N LEU A 9 -7.44 -33.97 15.39
CA LEU A 9 -8.00 -33.17 14.29
C LEU A 9 -7.77 -31.67 14.49
N LEU A 10 -7.94 -31.16 15.72
CA LEU A 10 -7.65 -29.77 16.07
C LEU A 10 -6.16 -29.47 15.93
N ALA A 11 -5.29 -30.41 16.33
CA ALA A 11 -3.84 -30.31 16.18
C ALA A 11 -3.37 -30.34 14.72
N LEU A 12 -4.09 -31.05 13.83
CA LEU A 12 -3.85 -31.01 12.38
C LEU A 12 -4.31 -29.69 11.72
N CYS A 13 -5.23 -28.93 12.32
CA CYS A 13 -5.65 -27.62 11.82
C CYS A 13 -4.74 -26.47 12.29
N LEU A 14 -3.99 -26.62 13.38
CA LEU A 14 -3.05 -25.61 13.91
C LEU A 14 -1.99 -25.14 12.88
N PRO A 15 -1.38 -26.01 12.05
CA PRO A 15 -0.38 -25.59 11.06
C PRO A 15 -0.94 -24.67 9.98
N ILE A 16 -2.22 -24.84 9.61
CA ILE A 16 -2.89 -24.03 8.57
C ILE A 16 -3.26 -22.64 9.10
N ALA A 17 -3.58 -22.55 10.41
CA ALA A 17 -3.82 -21.27 11.08
C ALA A 17 -2.53 -20.43 11.27
N SER A 18 -1.35 -21.05 11.29
CA SER A 18 -0.07 -20.35 11.45
C SER A 18 0.39 -19.57 10.21
N TRP A 19 -0.28 -19.75 9.06
CA TRP A 19 -0.06 -18.94 7.85
C TRP A 19 -0.84 -17.62 7.84
N ALA A 20 -1.59 -17.32 8.90
CA ALA A 20 -2.26 -16.03 9.10
C ALA A 20 -1.30 -15.02 9.75
N ASN A 21 -0.19 -14.71 9.10
CA ASN A 21 0.57 -13.50 9.39
C ASN A 21 0.15 -12.50 8.32
N SER A 22 -0.66 -11.52 8.68
CA SER A 22 -0.91 -10.32 7.87
C SER A 22 0.44 -9.78 7.38
N SER A 23 0.80 -10.12 6.15
CA SER A 23 2.16 -9.91 5.65
C SER A 23 2.23 -8.50 5.12
N ASN A 24 2.96 -7.66 5.85
CA ASN A 24 3.26 -6.30 5.41
C ASN A 24 4.22 -6.38 4.21
N ILE A 25 3.74 -5.98 3.05
CA ILE A 25 4.56 -5.82 1.85
C ILE A 25 4.94 -4.35 1.78
N VAL A 26 6.25 -4.09 1.79
CA VAL A 26 6.79 -2.73 1.77
C VAL A 26 7.52 -2.49 0.46
N PHE A 27 7.14 -1.42 -0.22
CA PHE A 27 7.81 -0.92 -1.41
C PHE A 27 8.47 0.42 -1.09
N SER A 28 9.68 0.62 -1.58
CA SER A 28 10.40 1.88 -1.49
C SER A 28 10.83 2.33 -2.88
N ASN A 29 10.64 3.59 -3.18
CA ASN A 29 10.96 4.15 -4.48
C ASN A 29 11.66 5.50 -4.36
N THR A 30 12.47 5.86 -5.34
CA THR A 30 13.16 7.15 -5.39
C THR A 30 13.26 7.65 -6.83
N GLY A 31 13.54 8.94 -6.96
CA GLY A 31 13.62 9.59 -8.27
C GLY A 31 12.28 9.68 -8.98
N GLY A 32 12.31 10.11 -10.24
CA GLY A 32 11.10 10.47 -10.98
C GLY A 32 10.62 11.89 -10.67
N ASN A 33 9.51 12.25 -11.30
CA ASN A 33 8.97 13.60 -11.26
C ASN A 33 7.46 13.54 -10.99
N ILE A 34 7.02 14.29 -9.98
CA ILE A 34 5.60 14.57 -9.76
C ILE A 34 5.25 15.77 -10.64
N THR A 35 4.27 15.60 -11.52
CA THR A 35 3.82 16.65 -12.44
C THR A 35 2.31 16.86 -12.36
N THR A 36 1.87 18.06 -12.68
CA THR A 36 0.45 18.40 -12.77
C THR A 36 -0.17 17.89 -14.06
N GLY A 37 -1.37 17.32 -13.96
CA GLY A 37 -2.22 16.95 -15.09
C GLY A 37 -3.67 17.40 -14.87
N GLY A 38 -4.60 16.78 -15.60
CA GLY A 38 -6.02 17.06 -15.47
C GLY A 38 -6.43 18.38 -16.13
N THR A 39 -7.57 18.94 -15.69
CA THR A 39 -8.09 20.22 -16.18
C THR A 39 -7.75 21.34 -15.22
N LYS A 40 -7.89 22.60 -15.64
CA LYS A 40 -7.68 23.76 -14.74
C LYS A 40 -8.59 23.75 -13.51
N ILE A 41 -9.80 23.18 -13.63
CA ILE A 41 -10.80 23.15 -12.56
C ILE A 41 -10.67 21.91 -11.67
N ALA A 42 -10.07 20.83 -12.17
CA ALA A 42 -9.84 19.58 -11.46
C ALA A 42 -8.42 19.07 -11.79
N PRO A 43 -7.37 19.76 -11.31
CA PRO A 43 -6.01 19.34 -11.56
C PRO A 43 -5.72 18.01 -10.87
N THR A 44 -4.79 17.24 -11.43
CA THR A 44 -4.30 15.97 -10.88
C THR A 44 -2.79 16.02 -10.67
N LEU A 45 -2.25 15.11 -9.87
CA LEU A 45 -0.81 14.87 -9.77
C LEU A 45 -0.49 13.50 -10.36
N SER A 46 0.60 13.42 -11.12
CA SER A 46 1.10 12.17 -11.68
C SER A 46 2.59 12.00 -11.37
N LEU A 47 2.96 10.82 -10.88
CA LEU A 47 4.35 10.40 -10.72
C LEU A 47 4.73 9.51 -11.89
N SER A 48 5.82 9.89 -12.57
CA SER A 48 6.44 9.11 -13.65
C SER A 48 7.94 8.98 -13.44
N ASN A 49 8.54 7.95 -14.06
CA ASN A 49 9.98 7.68 -14.04
C ASN A 49 10.59 7.50 -12.64
N SER A 50 9.80 7.10 -11.65
CA SER A 50 10.29 6.75 -10.31
C SER A 50 10.79 5.30 -10.32
N SER A 51 11.96 5.07 -9.74
CA SER A 51 12.58 3.76 -9.65
C SER A 51 12.19 3.08 -8.34
N LEU A 52 11.76 1.82 -8.43
CA LEU A 52 11.56 0.97 -7.26
C LEU A 52 12.95 0.54 -6.76
N THR A 53 13.32 1.02 -5.57
CA THR A 53 14.65 0.80 -4.99
C THR A 53 14.69 -0.23 -3.87
N GLY A 54 13.54 -0.52 -3.28
CA GLY A 54 13.40 -1.47 -2.18
C GLY A 54 12.10 -2.24 -2.25
N PHE A 55 12.16 -3.52 -1.95
CA PHE A 55 11.00 -4.39 -1.82
C PHE A 55 11.21 -5.36 -0.65
N THR A 56 10.29 -5.35 0.31
CA THR A 56 10.25 -6.31 1.40
C THR A 56 8.95 -7.08 1.31
N GLY A 57 9.04 -8.35 0.90
CA GLY A 57 7.90 -9.25 0.74
C GLY A 57 7.69 -10.19 1.94
N PHE A 58 6.93 -11.28 1.70
CA PHE A 58 6.46 -12.25 2.69
C PHE A 58 7.55 -12.90 3.58
N ASN A 59 8.80 -12.97 3.10
CA ASN A 59 9.91 -13.55 3.86
C ASN A 59 10.66 -12.53 4.73
N GLY A 60 10.24 -11.27 4.75
CA GLY A 60 10.80 -10.21 5.62
C GLY A 60 12.20 -9.71 5.26
N VAL A 61 12.89 -10.34 4.31
CA VAL A 61 14.22 -9.91 3.85
C VAL A 61 14.07 -8.78 2.81
N PRO A 62 14.64 -7.59 3.06
CA PRO A 62 14.58 -6.50 2.09
C PRO A 62 15.49 -6.78 0.90
N ILE A 63 14.92 -6.67 -0.30
CA ILE A 63 15.65 -6.67 -1.57
C ILE A 63 15.84 -5.21 -1.98
N THR A 64 17.05 -4.85 -2.41
CA THR A 64 17.37 -3.49 -2.85
C THR A 64 18.04 -3.49 -4.23
N GLY A 65 18.02 -2.35 -4.92
CA GLY A 65 18.62 -2.17 -6.24
C GLY A 65 17.66 -1.48 -7.21
N ASN A 66 17.92 -1.54 -8.51
CA ASN A 66 16.92 -1.11 -9.50
C ASN A 66 15.95 -2.28 -9.74
N LEU A 67 14.80 -2.26 -9.08
CA LEU A 67 13.85 -3.37 -9.06
C LEU A 67 12.65 -3.15 -10.00
N GLY A 68 12.55 -1.96 -10.61
CA GLY A 68 11.45 -1.58 -11.48
C GLY A 68 11.01 -0.14 -11.26
N THR A 69 9.70 0.11 -11.34
CA THR A 69 9.15 1.48 -11.32
C THR A 69 7.89 1.60 -10.46
N VAL A 70 7.69 2.78 -9.89
CA VAL A 70 6.43 3.20 -9.26
C VAL A 70 5.83 4.35 -10.05
N SER A 71 4.54 4.27 -10.35
CA SER A 71 3.81 5.34 -11.04
C SER A 71 2.41 5.47 -10.47
N PHE A 72 1.91 6.70 -10.38
CA PHE A 72 0.53 6.95 -9.97
C PHE A 72 -0.03 8.18 -10.67
N THR A 73 -1.35 8.27 -10.67
CA THR A 73 -2.09 9.51 -10.97
C THR A 73 -3.20 9.65 -9.93
N THR A 74 -3.34 10.82 -9.31
CA THR A 74 -4.45 11.10 -8.40
C THR A 74 -5.74 11.36 -9.18
N ALA A 75 -6.89 11.28 -8.52
CA ALA A 75 -8.10 11.89 -9.05
C ALA A 75 -8.02 13.44 -8.98
N GLY A 76 -9.08 14.13 -9.39
CA GLY A 76 -9.15 15.59 -9.37
C GLY A 76 -9.05 16.19 -7.97
N LEU A 77 -8.42 17.35 -7.87
CA LEU A 77 -8.36 18.14 -6.63
C LEU A 77 -9.76 18.57 -6.20
N ILE A 78 -10.11 18.32 -4.95
CA ILE A 78 -11.43 18.64 -4.37
C ILE A 78 -11.38 19.80 -3.37
N SER A 79 -10.21 20.09 -2.77
CA SER A 79 -10.03 21.24 -1.89
C SER A 79 -8.57 21.70 -1.83
N GLY A 80 -8.36 22.97 -1.46
CA GLY A 80 -7.03 23.58 -1.40
C GLY A 80 -6.46 23.97 -2.76
N SER A 81 -5.14 23.92 -2.90
CA SER A 81 -4.44 24.26 -4.14
C SER A 81 -3.17 23.43 -4.31
N LEU A 82 -2.67 23.33 -5.55
CA LEU A 82 -1.42 22.61 -5.81
C LEU A 82 -0.21 23.22 -5.09
N GLY A 83 -0.18 24.54 -4.94
CA GLY A 83 0.91 25.25 -4.26
C GLY A 83 0.76 25.27 -2.74
N GLY A 84 -0.40 25.66 -2.22
CA GLY A 84 -0.64 25.74 -0.76
C GLY A 84 -0.87 24.39 -0.07
N GLY A 85 -0.95 23.32 -0.85
CA GLY A 85 -1.43 22.02 -0.39
C GLY A 85 -2.95 21.88 -0.58
N GLY A 86 -3.41 20.64 -0.68
CA GLY A 86 -4.80 20.33 -0.95
C GLY A 86 -5.12 18.84 -0.89
N THR A 87 -6.39 18.54 -1.12
CA THR A 87 -6.91 17.17 -1.06
C THR A 87 -7.47 16.80 -2.42
N PHE A 88 -7.09 15.63 -2.93
CA PHE A 88 -7.64 15.03 -4.14
C PHE A 88 -8.68 13.97 -3.78
N ALA A 89 -9.65 13.75 -4.65
CA ALA A 89 -10.62 12.68 -4.49
C ALA A 89 -9.95 11.29 -4.50
N ALA A 90 -10.70 10.28 -4.04
CA ALA A 90 -10.35 8.89 -4.29
C ALA A 90 -10.40 8.56 -5.80
N GLY A 91 -9.66 7.54 -6.21
CA GLY A 91 -9.57 7.08 -7.59
C GLY A 91 -8.19 7.27 -8.21
N GLY A 92 -8.15 7.51 -9.52
CA GLY A 92 -6.89 7.57 -10.28
C GLY A 92 -6.25 6.19 -10.44
N SER A 93 -4.92 6.13 -10.46
CA SER A 93 -4.16 4.88 -10.60
C SER A 93 -2.94 4.87 -9.66
N PHE A 94 -2.55 3.68 -9.22
CA PHE A 94 -1.32 3.44 -8.48
C PHE A 94 -0.75 2.08 -8.92
N THR A 95 0.42 2.09 -9.52
CA THR A 95 1.03 0.90 -10.12
C THR A 95 2.47 0.78 -9.72
N ILE A 96 2.85 -0.43 -9.32
CA ILE A 96 4.22 -0.83 -9.05
C ILE A 96 4.55 -1.96 -10.01
N THR A 97 5.59 -1.77 -10.81
CA THR A 97 6.03 -2.71 -11.83
C THR A 97 7.43 -3.15 -11.49
N GLY A 98 7.66 -4.45 -11.42
CA GLY A 98 8.96 -5.08 -11.28
C GLY A 98 9.61 -5.30 -12.63
N ASN A 99 10.95 -5.31 -12.67
CA ASN A 99 11.74 -5.47 -13.90
C ASN A 99 12.40 -6.85 -14.05
N GLY A 100 12.07 -7.82 -13.20
CA GLY A 100 12.69 -9.16 -13.24
C GLY A 100 14.04 -9.28 -12.50
N SER A 101 14.58 -8.19 -11.94
CA SER A 101 15.91 -8.19 -11.31
C SER A 101 15.86 -8.63 -9.85
N ASN A 102 16.96 -9.20 -9.35
CA ASN A 102 17.16 -9.55 -7.93
C ASN A 102 16.02 -10.39 -7.31
N GLY A 103 15.39 -11.27 -8.11
CA GLY A 103 14.31 -12.14 -7.65
C GLY A 103 12.92 -11.49 -7.60
N VAL A 104 12.80 -10.22 -8.02
CA VAL A 104 11.51 -9.55 -8.19
C VAL A 104 10.89 -9.96 -9.53
N PRO A 105 9.60 -10.34 -9.60
CA PRO A 105 8.94 -10.69 -10.86
C PRO A 105 9.01 -9.57 -11.90
N ASN A 106 9.10 -9.94 -13.19
CA ASN A 106 8.91 -9.00 -14.29
C ASN A 106 7.42 -8.78 -14.55
N GLY A 107 6.97 -7.52 -14.52
CA GLY A 107 5.56 -7.15 -14.67
C GLY A 107 4.98 -6.50 -13.42
N SER A 108 3.66 -6.42 -13.32
CA SER A 108 3.01 -5.72 -12.21
C SER A 108 3.19 -6.47 -10.89
N LEU A 109 3.70 -5.78 -9.87
CA LEU A 109 3.77 -6.24 -8.48
C LEU A 109 2.54 -5.80 -7.68
N PHE A 110 2.03 -4.61 -8.00
CA PHE A 110 0.80 -4.05 -7.46
C PHE A 110 0.10 -3.23 -8.54
N GLN A 111 -1.21 -3.41 -8.68
CA GLN A 111 -2.08 -2.63 -9.55
C GLN A 111 -3.32 -2.20 -8.79
N GLY A 112 -3.53 -0.90 -8.64
CA GLY A 112 -4.65 -0.38 -7.88
C GLY A 112 -4.91 1.09 -8.13
N SER A 113 -5.61 1.70 -7.19
CA SER A 113 -5.94 3.13 -7.17
C SER A 113 -5.97 3.66 -5.74
N PHE A 114 -6.11 4.97 -5.58
CA PHE A 114 -6.31 5.55 -4.27
C PHE A 114 -7.74 5.23 -3.79
N SER A 115 -7.86 4.55 -2.65
CA SER A 115 -9.15 4.11 -2.10
C SER A 115 -9.86 5.18 -1.28
N GLY A 116 -9.15 6.23 -0.90
CA GLY A 116 -9.66 7.36 -0.13
C GLY A 116 -9.05 8.68 -0.64
N PRO A 117 -9.41 9.81 0.00
CA PRO A 117 -8.83 11.10 -0.34
C PRO A 117 -7.31 11.09 -0.23
N VAL A 118 -6.65 11.78 -1.16
CA VAL A 118 -5.19 11.90 -1.19
C VAL A 118 -4.81 13.29 -0.70
N SER A 119 -3.99 13.37 0.34
CA SER A 119 -3.49 14.63 0.89
C SER A 119 -2.19 15.04 0.21
N TRP A 120 -2.07 16.31 -0.12
CA TRP A 120 -0.87 16.95 -0.62
C TRP A 120 -0.52 18.10 0.32
N ALA A 121 0.44 17.88 1.20
CA ALA A 121 0.83 18.83 2.22
C ALA A 121 2.12 19.55 1.83
N GLY A 122 2.07 20.88 1.68
CA GLY A 122 3.25 21.71 1.49
C GLY A 122 3.81 22.20 2.82
N THR A 123 5.12 22.22 2.97
CA THR A 123 5.82 22.76 4.14
C THR A 123 6.89 23.73 3.67
N PHE A 124 6.90 24.91 4.28
CA PHE A 124 7.95 25.91 4.08
C PHE A 124 8.94 25.85 5.23
N ASN A 125 10.22 25.70 4.93
CA ASN A 125 11.28 25.88 5.90
C ASN A 125 12.05 27.18 5.59
N PRO A 126 11.93 28.22 6.43
CA PRO A 126 12.55 29.54 6.18
C PRO A 126 14.08 29.52 6.26
N LEU A 127 14.67 28.54 6.97
CA LEU A 127 16.12 28.39 7.08
C LEU A 127 16.73 27.60 5.91
N GLY A 128 15.88 26.98 5.07
CA GLY A 128 16.31 26.23 3.89
C GLY A 128 16.99 27.10 2.84
N ASN A 129 17.76 26.45 1.96
CA ASN A 129 18.43 27.10 0.82
C ASN A 129 19.23 28.36 1.20
N HIS A 130 20.12 28.24 2.19
CA HIS A 130 20.93 29.36 2.72
C HIS A 130 20.09 30.56 3.20
N GLY A 131 18.95 30.31 3.86
CA GLY A 131 18.07 31.35 4.39
C GLY A 131 17.12 31.99 3.37
N LYS A 132 17.07 31.48 2.14
CA LYS A 132 16.08 31.90 1.12
C LYS A 132 14.73 31.22 1.29
N GLY A 133 14.67 30.21 2.15
CA GLY A 133 13.53 29.35 2.34
C GLY A 133 13.46 28.23 1.30
N ASN A 134 12.77 27.14 1.61
CA ASN A 134 12.46 26.08 0.65
C ASN A 134 11.09 25.49 0.88
N TRP A 135 10.48 25.00 -0.19
CA TRP A 135 9.17 24.34 -0.15
C TRP A 135 9.32 22.87 -0.48
N THR A 136 8.91 22.01 0.45
CA THR A 136 8.84 20.56 0.24
C THR A 136 7.41 20.10 0.39
N TYR A 137 7.07 18.99 -0.26
CA TYR A 137 5.72 18.45 -0.24
C TYR A 137 5.72 16.96 0.08
N VAL A 138 4.65 16.55 0.75
CA VAL A 138 4.37 15.15 1.04
C VAL A 138 2.99 14.81 0.48
N LEU A 139 2.93 13.81 -0.40
CA LEU A 139 1.69 13.18 -0.82
C LEU A 139 1.43 11.96 0.04
N THR A 140 0.27 11.90 0.67
CA THR A 140 -0.17 10.74 1.46
C THR A 140 -1.56 10.28 1.02
N GLY A 141 -1.79 8.98 1.02
CA GLY A 141 -3.09 8.43 0.64
C GLY A 141 -3.18 6.94 0.92
N THR A 142 -4.40 6.44 1.00
CA THR A 142 -4.66 4.99 1.06
C THR A 142 -4.76 4.42 -0.34
N VAL A 143 -4.21 3.23 -0.55
CA VAL A 143 -4.24 2.51 -1.82
C VAL A 143 -4.97 1.18 -1.63
N SER A 144 -5.67 0.74 -2.67
CA SER A 144 -6.28 -0.58 -2.74
C SER A 144 -6.13 -1.14 -4.15
N GLY A 145 -5.88 -2.43 -4.27
CA GLY A 145 -5.62 -3.07 -5.55
C GLY A 145 -5.31 -4.55 -5.42
N THR A 146 -4.68 -5.09 -6.45
CA THR A 146 -4.27 -6.48 -6.55
C THR A 146 -2.77 -6.63 -6.66
N LEU A 147 -2.24 -7.67 -6.02
CA LEU A 147 -0.85 -8.11 -6.17
C LEU A 147 -0.69 -8.98 -7.42
N ASN A 148 0.55 -9.26 -7.80
CA ASN A 148 0.92 -10.12 -8.92
C ASN A 148 0.34 -11.55 -8.86
N ASN A 149 0.01 -12.04 -7.66
CA ASN A 149 -0.62 -13.34 -7.44
C ASN A 149 -2.17 -13.29 -7.46
N GLY A 150 -2.75 -12.12 -7.76
CA GLY A 150 -4.20 -11.90 -7.78
C GLY A 150 -4.83 -11.62 -6.41
N ALA A 151 -4.06 -11.67 -5.31
CA ALA A 151 -4.58 -11.35 -3.99
C ALA A 151 -4.94 -9.86 -3.90
N GLN A 152 -6.08 -9.57 -3.26
CA GLN A 152 -6.47 -8.21 -2.91
C GLN A 152 -5.53 -7.70 -1.83
N ALA A 153 -5.06 -6.47 -1.96
CA ALA A 153 -4.21 -5.82 -0.98
C ALA A 153 -4.61 -4.36 -0.80
N GLY A 154 -4.59 -3.89 0.44
CA GLY A 154 -4.90 -2.53 0.82
C GLY A 154 -3.81 -1.95 1.71
N GLY A 155 -3.65 -0.63 1.71
CA GLY A 155 -2.65 0.00 2.56
C GLY A 155 -2.51 1.49 2.33
N GLY A 156 -1.30 2.00 2.53
CA GLY A 156 -1.00 3.43 2.49
C GLY A 156 0.30 3.74 1.78
N THR A 157 0.41 4.96 1.28
CA THR A 157 1.62 5.48 0.64
C THR A 157 1.97 6.87 1.17
N MET A 158 3.27 7.14 1.23
CA MET A 158 3.84 8.46 1.49
C MET A 158 4.89 8.73 0.42
N GLN A 159 4.83 9.90 -0.22
CA GLN A 159 5.74 10.30 -1.29
C GLN A 159 6.29 11.69 -0.98
N PHE A 160 7.60 11.81 -0.86
CA PHE A 160 8.32 13.00 -0.43
C PHE A 160 9.00 13.66 -1.61
N SER A 161 8.78 14.95 -1.80
CA SER A 161 9.47 15.73 -2.84
C SER A 161 10.83 16.23 -2.36
N PHE A 162 11.68 16.59 -3.32
CA PHE A 162 12.76 17.55 -3.07
C PHE A 162 12.19 18.97 -2.89
N ASP A 163 13.07 19.92 -2.60
CA ASP A 163 12.74 21.34 -2.69
C ASP A 163 12.20 21.69 -4.09
N VAL A 164 11.12 22.45 -4.12
CA VAL A 164 10.62 23.04 -5.35
C VAL A 164 11.62 24.09 -5.84
N PRO A 165 12.06 24.02 -7.12
CA PRO A 165 13.08 24.91 -7.63
C PRO A 165 12.78 26.39 -7.40
N ASN A 166 13.82 27.14 -7.01
CA ASN A 166 13.78 28.58 -6.75
C ASN A 166 12.96 29.01 -5.52
N SER A 167 12.77 28.11 -4.55
CA SER A 167 12.08 28.44 -3.28
C SER A 167 10.62 28.88 -3.49
N LYS A 168 10.00 28.45 -4.59
CA LYS A 168 8.62 28.79 -4.95
C LYS A 168 7.66 27.72 -4.50
N LEU A 169 6.38 28.09 -4.35
CA LEU A 169 5.30 27.13 -4.23
C LEU A 169 5.28 26.20 -5.45
N PHE A 170 4.85 24.95 -5.23
CA PHE A 170 4.62 24.00 -6.31
C PHE A 170 3.62 24.56 -7.33
N SER A 171 3.93 24.38 -8.61
CA SER A 171 3.11 24.92 -9.71
C SER A 171 2.91 23.93 -10.85
N LYS A 172 3.97 23.24 -11.29
CA LYS A 172 3.92 22.32 -12.45
C LYS A 172 4.60 20.99 -12.20
N GLY A 173 5.74 20.98 -11.52
CA GLY A 173 6.41 19.74 -11.21
C GLY A 173 7.53 19.86 -10.19
N VAL A 174 7.82 18.75 -9.54
CA VAL A 174 8.89 18.61 -8.53
C VAL A 174 9.44 17.19 -8.57
N ARG A 175 10.75 17.07 -8.36
CA ARG A 175 11.42 15.77 -8.28
C ARG A 175 10.99 15.05 -7.00
N LEU A 176 10.81 13.75 -7.10
CA LEU A 176 10.59 12.90 -5.93
C LEU A 176 11.95 12.60 -5.26
N ASN A 177 12.01 12.81 -3.96
CA ASN A 177 13.14 12.43 -3.11
C ASN A 177 13.06 10.95 -2.73
N GLY A 178 11.91 10.53 -2.22
CA GLY A 178 11.65 9.14 -1.87
C GLY A 178 10.17 8.86 -1.66
N GLY A 179 9.81 7.60 -1.63
CA GLY A 179 8.47 7.13 -1.40
C GLY A 179 8.48 5.80 -0.69
N VAL A 180 7.47 5.58 0.14
CA VAL A 180 7.22 4.31 0.83
C VAL A 180 5.76 3.97 0.67
N THR A 181 5.49 2.75 0.24
CA THR A 181 4.13 2.19 0.15
C THR A 181 4.10 0.89 0.92
N THR A 182 3.16 0.77 1.84
CA THR A 182 2.94 -0.44 2.64
C THR A 182 1.56 -0.98 2.32
N VAL A 183 1.47 -2.24 1.92
CA VAL A 183 0.19 -2.92 1.69
C VAL A 183 0.13 -4.22 2.47
N THR A 184 -1.06 -4.57 2.92
CA THR A 184 -1.37 -5.83 3.56
C THR A 184 -2.38 -6.59 2.73
N VAL A 185 -2.22 -7.90 2.72
CA VAL A 185 -3.24 -8.81 2.17
C VAL A 185 -4.17 -9.12 3.33
N PRO A 186 -5.47 -8.79 3.24
CA PRO A 186 -6.45 -9.27 4.21
C PRO A 186 -6.36 -10.78 4.25
N GLU A 187 -6.24 -11.33 5.46
CA GLU A 187 -6.15 -12.78 5.64
C GLU A 187 -7.29 -13.45 4.87
N PRO A 188 -7.00 -14.44 4.00
CA PRO A 188 -8.05 -15.27 3.42
C PRO A 188 -8.94 -15.79 4.54
N GLY A 189 -10.21 -16.09 4.27
CA GLY A 189 -11.26 -16.43 5.26
C GLY A 189 -11.01 -17.65 6.17
N THR A 190 -9.76 -18.07 6.38
CA THR A 190 -9.28 -19.07 7.34
C THR A 190 -9.80 -18.82 8.75
N LEU A 191 -9.95 -17.57 9.20
CA LEU A 191 -10.63 -17.25 10.48
C LEU A 191 -12.13 -17.58 10.44
N GLY A 192 -12.81 -17.31 9.33
CA GLY A 192 -14.21 -17.68 9.12
C GLY A 192 -14.41 -19.19 9.02
N LEU A 193 -13.49 -19.89 8.35
CA LEU A 193 -13.51 -21.36 8.23
C LEU A 193 -13.17 -22.04 9.57
N LEU A 194 -12.22 -21.49 10.33
CA LEU A 194 -11.90 -21.95 11.69
C LEU A 194 -13.09 -21.71 12.63
N GLY A 195 -13.69 -20.52 12.57
CA GLY A 195 -14.86 -20.16 13.37
C GLY A 195 -16.08 -21.04 13.06
N THR A 196 -16.40 -21.25 11.78
CA THR A 196 -17.48 -22.15 11.36
C THR A 196 -17.17 -23.61 11.67
N GLY A 197 -15.91 -24.04 11.56
CA GLY A 197 -15.44 -25.36 11.95
C GLY A 197 -15.59 -25.65 13.44
N LEU A 198 -15.19 -24.71 14.32
CA LEU A 198 -15.40 -24.83 15.77
C LEU A 198 -16.89 -24.80 16.14
N PHE A 199 -17.67 -23.96 15.46
CA PHE A 199 -19.12 -23.89 15.69
C PHE A 199 -19.81 -25.21 15.32
N ALA A 200 -19.49 -25.78 14.16
CA ALA A 200 -20.00 -27.09 13.74
C ALA A 200 -19.62 -28.21 14.72
N LEU A 201 -18.38 -28.18 15.24
CA LEU A 201 -17.93 -29.10 16.29
C LEU A 201 -18.71 -28.93 17.60
N ALA A 202 -18.94 -27.69 18.05
CA ALA A 202 -19.72 -27.40 19.25
C ALA A 202 -21.18 -27.88 19.11
N CYS A 203 -21.80 -27.68 17.94
CA CYS A 203 -23.13 -28.20 17.63
C CYS A 203 -23.20 -29.73 17.67
N MET A 204 -22.19 -30.43 17.11
CA MET A 204 -22.14 -31.90 17.16
C MET A 204 -21.95 -32.45 18.58
N VAL A 205 -21.13 -31.79 19.41
CA VAL A 205 -20.95 -32.17 20.82
C VAL A 205 -22.24 -31.97 21.60
N ARG A 206 -22.93 -30.82 21.42
CA ARG A 206 -24.22 -30.53 22.06
C ARG A 206 -25.29 -31.57 21.70
N ARG A 207 -25.37 -31.97 20.42
CA ARG A 207 -26.32 -32.99 19.96
C ARG A 207 -26.11 -34.33 20.66
N LYS A 208 -24.86 -34.73 20.89
CA LYS A 208 -24.52 -36.00 21.57
C LYS A 208 -24.88 -36.03 23.06
N PHE A 209 -24.71 -34.92 23.77
CA PHE A 209 -25.10 -34.84 25.18
C PHE A 209 -26.62 -34.84 25.38
N SER A 210 -27.39 -34.35 24.39
CA SER A 210 -28.85 -34.36 24.44
C SER A 210 -29.49 -35.71 24.10
N THR A 211 -28.74 -36.69 23.57
CA THR A 211 -29.26 -38.04 23.23
C THR A 211 -28.89 -39.12 24.27
N SER A 212 -28.31 -38.73 25.41
CA SER A 212 -27.93 -39.65 26.51
C SER A 212 -28.83 -39.52 27.74
N VAL A 213 -30.14 -39.34 27.53
CA VAL A 213 -31.20 -39.55 28.52
C VAL A 213 -32.13 -40.61 27.97
#